data_AF-A0A3C1GF80-F1
#
_entry.id   AF-A0A3C1GF80-F1
#
_cell.length_a   1.000
_cell.length_b   1.000
_cell.length_c   1.000
_cell.angle_alpha   90.00
_cell.angle_beta   90.00
_cell.angle_gamma   90.00
#
_symmetry.space_group_name_H-M   'P 1'
#
loop_
_entity.id
_entity.type
_entity.pdbx_description
1 polymer ?
#
loop_
_entity_poly.entity_id
_entity_poly.type
_entity_poly.pdbx_seq_one_letter_code
_entity_poly.pdbx_strand_id
1 'polypeptide(L)' 'MTLDQARKRVKAIAAVSHDSEEAHVEEDRLRHDVLRAISKGSPDAQELASIALTTDAIDFAHWYA' A
#
# COMPACT_ATOMS: atom_id res chain seq x y z
N MET A 1 -8.26 4.18 -6.76
CA MET A 1 -7.04 3.78 -7.51
C MET A 1 -7.37 2.58 -8.37
N THR A 2 -6.54 2.27 -9.36
CA THR A 2 -6.61 1.03 -10.14
C THR A 2 -5.64 -0.03 -9.60
N LEU A 3 -5.80 -1.29 -10.03
CA LEU A 3 -4.88 -2.37 -9.70
C LEU A 3 -3.43 -2.08 -10.11
N ASP A 4 -3.22 -1.50 -11.29
CA ASP A 4 -1.87 -1.13 -11.77
C ASP A 4 -1.25 -0.04 -10.89
N GLN A 5 -2.03 0.97 -10.48
CA GLN A 5 -1.57 1.98 -9.54
C GLN A 5 -1.16 1.36 -8.20
N ALA A 6 -1.96 0.45 -7.65
CA ALA A 6 -1.64 -0.25 -6.40
C ALA A 6 -0.32 -1.04 -6.54
N ARG A 7 -0.17 -1.84 -7.60
CA ARG A 7 1.05 -2.62 -7.86
C ARG A 7 2.29 -1.75 -8.03
N LYS A 8 2.16 -0.59 -8.69
CA LYS A 8 3.26 0.39 -8.83
C LYS A 8 3.65 0.99 -7.48
N ARG A 9 2.68 1.29 -6.62
CA ARG A 9 2.95 1.83 -5.28
C ARG A 9 3.63 0.82 -4.36
N VAL A 10 3.22 -0.45 -4.39
CA VAL A 10 3.93 -1.52 -3.65
C VAL A 10 5.41 -1.58 -4.06
N LYS A 11 5.70 -1.49 -5.37
CA LYS A 11 7.09 -1.43 -5.86
C LYS A 11 7.84 -0.17 -5.38
N ALA A 12 7.16 0.97 -5.30
CA ALA A 12 7.74 2.20 -4.81
C ALA A 12 8.10 2.10 -3.31
N ILE A 13 7.20 1.55 -2.49
CA ILE A 13 7.45 1.28 -1.06
C ILE A 13 8.68 0.36 -0.91
N ALA A 14 8.74 -0.72 -1.68
CA ALA A 14 9.90 -1.62 -1.66
C ALA A 14 11.22 -0.92 -2.04
N ALA A 15 11.17 0.05 -2.97
CA ALA A 15 12.35 0.81 -3.38
C ALA A 15 12.86 1.77 -2.29
N VAL A 16 11.98 2.29 -1.44
CA VAL A 16 12.32 3.18 -0.31
C VAL A 16 12.44 2.46 1.03
N SER A 17 12.36 1.12 1.06
CA SER A 17 12.43 0.30 2.29
C SER A 17 13.66 0.52 3.17
N HIS A 18 14.74 1.06 2.61
CA HIS A 18 15.95 1.45 3.34
C HIS A 18 15.74 2.67 4.26
N ASP A 19 14.72 3.48 4.00
CA ASP A 19 14.22 4.54 4.87
C ASP A 19 12.88 4.11 5.44
N SER A 20 12.88 3.60 6.68
CA SER A 20 11.68 3.07 7.31
C SER A 20 10.61 4.14 7.52
N GLU A 21 10.99 5.41 7.74
CA GLU A 21 10.02 6.50 7.92
C GLU A 21 9.31 6.79 6.59
N GLU A 22 10.06 6.90 5.50
CA GLU A 22 9.48 7.11 4.17
C GLU A 22 8.63 5.91 3.73
N ALA A 23 9.12 4.68 3.95
CA ALA A 23 8.38 3.46 3.64
C ALA A 23 7.04 3.38 4.39
N HIS A 24 7.03 3.74 5.67
CA HIS A 24 5.81 3.83 6.47
C HIS A 24 4.82 4.85 5.92
N VAL A 25 5.29 6.06 5.61
CA VAL A 25 4.43 7.12 5.06
C VAL A 25 3.80 6.67 3.74
N GLU A 26 4.55 6.01 2.86
CA GLU A 26 4.04 5.53 1.58
C GLU A 26 3.08 4.34 1.72
N GLU A 27 3.33 3.44 2.67
CA GLU A 27 2.42 2.34 3.03
C GLU A 27 1.08 2.87 3.53
N ASP A 28 1.09 3.83 4.47
CA ASP A 28 -0.13 4.43 5.00
C ASP A 28 -0.93 5.15 3.93
N ARG A 29 -0.25 5.90 3.05
CA ARG A 29 -0.90 6.56 1.92
C ARG A 29 -1.52 5.54 0.96
N LEU A 30 -0.84 4.42 0.68
CA LEU A 30 -1.39 3.33 -0.13
C LEU A 30 -2.66 2.76 0.51
N ARG A 31 -2.61 2.41 1.80
CA ARG A 31 -3.75 1.84 2.53
C ARG A 31 -4.94 2.81 2.56
N HIS A 32 -4.71 4.09 2.83
CA HIS A 32 -5.76 5.12 2.79
C HIS A 32 -6.40 5.27 1.40
N ASP A 33 -5.61 5.26 0.33
CA ASP A 33 -6.16 5.38 -1.01
C ASP A 33 -6.92 4.11 -1.46
N VAL A 34 -6.51 2.93 -0.97
CA VAL A 34 -7.26 1.68 -1.16
C VAL A 34 -8.60 1.78 -0.43
N LEU A 35 -8.61 2.17 0.84
CA LEU A 35 -9.85 2.35 1.60
C LEU A 35 -10.79 3.37 0.94
N ARG A 36 -10.23 4.48 0.42
CA ARG A 36 -10.99 5.47 -0.35
C ARG A 36 -11.56 4.91 -1.65
N ALA A 37 -10.88 3.99 -2.32
CA ALA A 37 -11.40 3.33 -3.51
C ALA A 37 -12.53 2.36 -3.16
N ILE A 38 -12.38 1.60 -2.07
CA ILE A 38 -13.39 0.68 -1.55
C ILE A 38 -14.65 1.45 -1.13
N SER A 39 -14.51 2.54 -0.37
CA SER A 39 -15.66 3.35 0.09
C SER A 39 -16.44 4.01 -1.04
N LYS A 40 -15.83 4.17 -2.22
CA LYS A 40 -16.47 4.67 -3.44
C LYS A 40 -17.08 3.57 -4.30
N GLY A 41 -17.05 2.31 -3.87
CA GLY A 41 -17.64 1.18 -4.59
C GLY A 41 -16.79 0.68 -5.76
N SER A 42 -15.46 0.69 -5.64
CA SER A 42 -14.58 0.11 -6.66
C SER A 42 -14.94 -1.37 -6.92
N PRO A 43 -15.10 -1.79 -8.19
CA PRO A 43 -15.36 -3.20 -8.52
C PRO A 43 -14.19 -4.12 -8.15
N ASP A 44 -12.99 -3.55 -8.01
CA ASP A 44 -11.75 -4.27 -7.71
C ASP A 44 -11.41 -4.25 -6.22
N ALA A 45 -12.36 -3.91 -5.34
CA ALA A 45 -12.15 -3.69 -3.91
C ALA A 45 -11.33 -4.81 -3.23
N GLN A 46 -11.70 -6.07 -3.50
CA GLN A 46 -11.02 -7.23 -2.92
C GLN A 46 -9.56 -7.34 -3.37
N GLU A 47 -9.31 -7.14 -4.66
CA GLU A 47 -7.95 -7.28 -5.21
C GLU A 47 -7.07 -6.08 -4.84
N LEU A 48 -7.63 -4.87 -4.75
CA LEU A 48 -6.95 -3.69 -4.19
C LEU A 48 -6.51 -3.92 -2.74
N ALA A 49 -7.40 -4.44 -1.90
CA ALA A 49 -7.06 -4.77 -0.51
C ALA A 49 -5.96 -5.84 -0.45
N SER A 50 -6.07 -6.89 -1.27
CA SER A 50 -5.09 -7.97 -1.32
C SER A 50 -3.71 -7.47 -1.75
N ILE A 51 -3.63 -6.55 -2.73
CA ILE A 51 -2.36 -5.93 -3.15
C ILE A 51 -1.78 -5.05 -2.05
N ALA A 52 -2.58 -4.24 -1.36
CA ALA A 52 -2.06 -3.42 -0.27
C ALA A 52 -1.51 -4.26 0.87
N LEU A 53 -2.13 -5.40 1.21
CA LEU A 53 -1.64 -6.30 2.27
C LEU A 53 -0.32 -7.00 1.92
N THR A 54 0.15 -6.98 0.66
CA THR A 54 1.47 -7.54 0.34
C THR A 54 2.62 -6.66 0.83
N THR A 55 2.36 -5.42 1.27
CA THR A 55 3.39 -4.57 1.86
C THR A 55 3.92 -5.11 3.18
N ASP A 56 3.11 -5.89 3.91
CA ASP A 56 3.51 -6.58 5.15
C ASP A 56 4.70 -7.55 4.95
N ALA A 57 4.98 -7.94 3.69
CA ALA A 57 6.11 -8.79 3.34
C ALA A 57 7.37 -8.00 2.90
N ILE A 58 7.32 -6.67 2.86
CA ILE A 58 8.47 -5.83 2.53
C ILE A 58 9.32 -5.67 3.79
N ASP A 59 10.63 -5.90 3.67
CA ASP A 59 11.54 -5.79 4.81
C ASP A 59 11.87 -4.31 5.12
N PHE A 60 11.16 -3.76 6.09
CA PHE A 60 11.51 -2.51 6.79
C PHE A 60 11.01 -2.58 8.24
N ALA A 61 11.54 -1.73 9.12
CA ALA A 61 11.11 -1.71 10.51
C ALA A 61 9.64 -1.26 10.58
N HIS A 62 8.73 -2.15 10.95
CA HIS A 62 7.33 -1.82 11.16
C HIS A 62 7.13 -1.37 12.60
N TRP A 63 6.96 -0.08 12.83
CA TRP A 63 6.54 0.42 14.13
C TRP A 63 5.02 0.31 14.21
N TYR A 64 4.53 -0.56 15.10
CA TYR A 64 3.12 -0.59 15.45
C TYR A 64 2.76 0.75 16.11
N ALA A 65 2.01 1.59 15.39
CA ALA A 65 1.35 2.76 15.96
C ALA A 65 0.07 2.36 16.69
#